data_AF-A0A4Q4ZR24-F1
#
_entry.id   AF-A0A4Q4ZR24-F1
#
_cell.length_a   1.000
_cell.length_b   1.000
_cell.length_c   1.000
_cell.angle_alpha   90.00
_cell.angle_beta   90.00
_cell.angle_gamma   90.00
#
_symmetry.space_group_name_H-M   'P 1'
#
loop_
_entity.id
_entity.type
_entity.pdbx_description
1 polymer ?
#
loop_
_entity_poly.entity_id
_entity_poly.type
_entity_poly.pdbx_seq_one_letter_code
_entity_poly.pdbx_strand_id
1 'polypeptide(L)'
;MELTPIHIPGKRRRKGEPPPPRKSKRTRKNNEKKAPAKASKEPSRKASYIENMPLEILEPIFLYAENVNLARASPLIGNMLSGISTRRWVFIHAFAPTWCREGLHGENLLDWDPNPAHQSALLEYSWADMRFIAECFERCVRQYPDIMASHDIFGDLVDEEADGNGNGVAEVAAPEEADENGAEETGAEETGATAAERCFLRHYAAFRGGERVVDTALLTRSDQVAMVETDTRIPDALLAGPWDEEALKKLYWLVRAGARVQDDQTWELTYPGFRLAVEDGLSDDGFGMSALALFNRLGVWLSWPPHVLEEAYELIYPLELKAAWTKDNSVSMLYGGVTRQLGNAMAAANGGQATATSS
;
A
#
# COMPACT_ATOMS: atom_id res chain seq x y z
N MET A 1 23.61 24.93 47.19
CA MET A 1 22.48 24.30 46.50
C MET A 1 22.44 22.85 46.96
N GLU A 2 21.41 22.50 47.72
CA GLU A 2 21.25 21.18 48.32
C GLU A 2 20.71 20.21 47.26
N LEU A 3 21.49 19.17 46.97
CA LEU A 3 21.12 18.12 46.00
C LEU A 3 20.29 17.06 46.72
N THR A 4 19.10 16.78 46.19
CA THR A 4 18.20 15.73 46.67
C THR A 4 18.82 14.34 46.44
N PRO A 5 18.88 13.47 47.47
CA PRO A 5 19.48 12.15 47.32
C PRO A 5 18.53 11.16 46.63
N ILE A 6 19.06 10.51 45.59
CA ILE A 6 18.38 9.47 44.82
C ILE A 6 18.46 8.13 45.57
N HIS A 7 17.30 7.56 45.92
CA HIS A 7 17.18 6.26 46.58
C HIS A 7 17.21 5.12 45.55
N ILE A 8 18.31 4.36 45.49
CA ILE A 8 18.42 3.15 44.65
C ILE A 8 18.02 1.91 45.47
N PRO A 9 17.04 1.10 45.04
CA PRO A 9 16.62 -0.09 45.76
C PRO A 9 17.48 -1.33 45.42
N GLY A 10 17.93 -2.04 46.46
CA GLY A 10 18.11 -3.49 46.44
C GLY A 10 19.47 -4.08 46.05
N LYS A 11 20.50 -3.97 46.91
CA LYS A 11 21.68 -4.83 46.84
C LYS A 11 21.45 -6.17 47.58
N ARG A 12 21.59 -7.25 46.81
CA ARG A 12 21.54 -8.68 47.19
C ARG A 12 22.42 -8.99 48.42
N ARG A 13 21.87 -9.72 49.40
CA ARG A 13 22.63 -10.34 50.50
C ARG A 13 23.65 -11.34 49.95
N ARG A 14 24.92 -11.20 50.35
CA ARG A 14 26.00 -12.18 50.09
C ARG A 14 25.98 -13.28 51.17
N LYS A 15 26.31 -14.51 50.74
CA LYS A 15 26.52 -15.71 51.56
C LYS A 15 27.46 -15.43 52.74
N GLY A 16 27.10 -15.84 53.96
CA GLY A 16 28.06 -15.95 55.07
C GLY A 16 27.57 -15.72 56.50
N GLU A 17 26.29 -15.45 56.78
CA GLU A 17 25.82 -15.17 58.15
C GLU A 17 25.07 -16.36 58.78
N PRO A 18 25.36 -16.75 60.05
CA PRO A 18 24.73 -17.89 60.69
C PRO A 18 23.26 -17.62 61.07
N PRO A 19 22.39 -18.65 61.06
CA PRO A 19 20.95 -18.48 61.25
C PRO A 19 20.58 -18.23 62.72
N PRO A 20 19.62 -17.33 63.02
CA PRO A 20 19.05 -17.24 64.37
C PRO A 20 18.12 -18.44 64.67
N PRO A 21 18.01 -18.83 65.96
CA PRO A 21 17.41 -20.11 66.36
C PRO A 21 15.90 -20.18 66.17
N ARG A 22 15.48 -21.40 65.80
CA ARG A 22 14.10 -21.86 65.58
C ARG A 22 13.24 -21.69 66.84
N LYS A 23 12.06 -21.08 66.69
CA LYS A 23 10.92 -21.28 67.61
C LYS A 23 9.86 -22.17 66.97
N SER A 24 9.26 -22.97 67.83
CA SER A 24 8.60 -24.25 67.62
C SER A 24 7.24 -24.21 66.92
N LYS A 25 6.98 -25.31 66.22
CA LYS A 25 5.69 -25.94 65.88
C LYS A 25 4.48 -25.40 66.66
N ARG A 26 3.46 -24.96 65.92
CA ARG A 26 2.08 -25.24 66.29
C ARG A 26 1.25 -25.60 65.05
N THR A 27 0.90 -26.88 65.00
CA THR A 27 -0.03 -27.50 64.08
C THR A 27 -1.43 -26.94 64.32
N ARG A 28 -2.12 -26.46 63.28
CA ARG A 28 -3.57 -26.62 63.18
C ARG A 28 -4.03 -26.59 61.72
N LYS A 29 -4.46 -27.78 61.31
CA LYS A 29 -5.27 -28.11 60.14
C LYS A 29 -6.61 -27.35 60.29
N ASN A 30 -7.01 -26.58 59.29
CA ASN A 30 -8.39 -26.63 58.81
C ASN A 30 -8.55 -25.99 57.44
N ASN A 31 -9.35 -26.69 56.63
CA ASN A 31 -9.84 -26.32 55.33
C ASN A 31 -10.46 -24.92 55.33
N GLU A 32 -10.15 -24.13 54.31
CA GLU A 32 -11.16 -23.33 53.63
C GLU A 32 -10.67 -22.91 52.23
N LYS A 33 -11.62 -22.95 51.31
CA LYS A 33 -11.47 -22.87 49.86
C LYS A 33 -10.77 -21.57 49.45
N LYS A 34 -9.56 -21.67 48.88
CA LYS A 34 -8.95 -20.56 48.16
C LYS A 34 -9.64 -20.40 46.81
N ALA A 35 -10.61 -19.48 46.77
CA ALA A 35 -11.01 -18.82 45.53
C ALA A 35 -9.76 -18.21 44.85
N PRO A 36 -9.66 -18.20 43.51
CA PRO A 36 -8.56 -17.51 42.86
C PRO A 36 -8.68 -16.02 43.17
N ALA A 37 -7.61 -15.48 43.75
CA ALA A 37 -7.50 -14.07 44.05
C ALA A 37 -7.71 -13.27 42.76
N LYS A 38 -8.70 -12.39 42.81
CA LYS A 38 -8.99 -11.36 41.80
C LYS A 38 -7.68 -10.81 41.25
N ALA A 39 -7.50 -10.95 39.93
CA ALA A 39 -6.56 -10.13 39.18
C ALA A 39 -6.74 -8.69 39.66
N SER A 40 -5.62 -8.08 40.07
CA SER A 40 -5.55 -6.68 40.41
C SER A 40 -6.26 -5.89 39.32
N LYS A 41 -7.39 -5.27 39.66
CA LYS A 41 -8.02 -4.25 38.81
C LYS A 41 -6.95 -3.19 38.59
N GLU A 42 -6.33 -3.21 37.41
CA GLU A 42 -5.63 -2.04 36.90
C GLU A 42 -6.59 -0.84 37.05
N PRO A 43 -6.08 0.33 37.44
CA PRO A 43 -6.91 1.53 37.49
C PRO A 43 -7.53 1.69 36.10
N SER A 44 -8.86 1.59 36.00
CA SER A 44 -9.57 1.82 34.76
C SER A 44 -9.16 3.21 34.28
N ARG A 45 -8.36 3.26 33.22
CA ARG A 45 -7.97 4.52 32.60
C ARG A 45 -9.28 5.26 32.32
N LYS A 46 -9.38 6.50 32.80
CA LYS A 46 -10.55 7.33 32.52
C LYS A 46 -10.52 7.56 31.02
N ALA A 47 -11.37 6.83 30.30
CA ALA A 47 -11.48 6.96 28.86
C ALA A 47 -11.84 8.42 28.54
N SER A 48 -11.21 8.98 27.52
CA SER A 48 -11.51 10.33 27.06
C SER A 48 -12.95 10.42 26.55
N TYR A 49 -13.49 11.63 26.40
CA TYR A 49 -14.84 11.81 25.84
C TYR A 49 -14.98 11.19 24.44
N ILE A 50 -13.91 11.25 23.63
CA ILE A 50 -13.88 10.67 22.28
C ILE A 50 -13.86 9.13 22.35
N GLU A 51 -13.15 8.55 23.31
CA GLU A 51 -13.09 7.08 23.48
C GLU A 51 -14.40 6.45 23.97
N ASN A 52 -15.31 7.25 24.56
CA ASN A 52 -16.63 6.78 24.98
C ASN A 52 -17.73 7.09 23.97
N MET A 53 -17.37 7.64 22.81
CA MET A 53 -18.32 8.01 21.77
C MET A 53 -18.80 6.76 21.02
N PRO A 54 -20.10 6.68 20.63
CA PRO A 54 -20.59 5.61 19.77
C PRO A 54 -19.86 5.58 18.42
N LEU A 55 -19.74 4.39 17.83
CA LEU A 55 -19.04 4.19 16.56
C LEU A 55 -19.64 5.05 15.44
N GLU A 56 -20.96 5.20 15.44
CA GLU A 56 -21.76 5.92 14.45
C GLU A 56 -21.44 7.41 14.39
N ILE A 57 -20.87 7.97 15.46
CA ILE A 57 -20.41 9.36 15.51
C ILE A 57 -18.91 9.44 15.24
N LEU A 58 -18.16 8.44 15.73
CA LEU A 58 -16.71 8.38 15.58
C LEU A 58 -16.29 8.15 14.12
N GLU A 59 -17.03 7.34 13.35
CA GLU A 59 -16.74 7.05 11.95
C GLU A 59 -16.87 8.29 11.04
N PRO A 60 -17.97 9.09 11.08
CA PRO A 60 -18.03 10.35 10.37
C PRO A 60 -16.91 11.32 10.78
N ILE A 61 -16.61 11.45 12.07
CA ILE A 61 -15.50 12.30 12.54
C ILE A 61 -14.18 11.83 11.93
N PHE A 62 -13.94 10.52 11.90
CA PHE A 62 -12.73 9.96 11.33
C PHE A 62 -12.61 10.23 9.84
N LEU A 63 -13.71 10.06 9.10
CA LEU A 63 -13.77 10.34 7.67
C LEU A 63 -13.47 11.80 7.37
N TYR A 64 -14.23 12.73 7.97
CA TYR A 64 -14.11 14.16 7.71
C TYR A 64 -12.81 14.77 8.25
N ALA A 65 -12.16 14.12 9.21
CA ALA A 65 -10.86 14.56 9.68
C ALA A 65 -9.75 14.31 8.67
N GLU A 66 -9.94 13.38 7.71
CA GLU A 66 -8.94 12.95 6.71
C GLU A 66 -7.56 12.66 7.32
N ASN A 67 -7.55 12.18 8.57
CA ASN A 67 -6.34 12.05 9.36
C ASN A 67 -6.28 10.67 10.01
N VAL A 68 -5.49 9.78 9.41
CA VAL A 68 -5.27 8.41 9.90
C VAL A 68 -4.70 8.36 11.33
N ASN A 69 -4.08 9.46 11.80
CA ASN A 69 -3.55 9.54 13.16
C ASN A 69 -4.65 9.51 14.23
N LEU A 70 -5.92 9.81 13.90
CA LEU A 70 -7.01 9.69 14.85
C LEU A 70 -7.17 8.23 15.33
N ALA A 71 -7.13 7.27 14.41
CA ALA A 71 -7.16 5.84 14.74
C ALA A 71 -5.92 5.41 15.55
N ARG A 72 -4.79 6.13 15.40
CA ARG A 72 -3.53 5.87 16.14
C ARG A 72 -3.47 6.57 17.49
N ALA A 73 -4.32 7.57 17.74
CA ALA A 73 -4.28 8.37 18.94
C ALA A 73 -4.63 7.57 20.21
N SER A 74 -5.43 6.50 20.07
CA SER A 74 -5.78 5.60 21.17
C SER A 74 -6.00 4.17 20.66
N PRO A 75 -5.54 3.13 21.39
CA PRO A 75 -5.85 1.74 21.06
C PRO A 75 -7.35 1.43 21.04
N LEU A 76 -8.17 2.12 21.85
CA LEU A 76 -9.61 1.91 21.89
C LEU A 76 -10.27 2.46 20.63
N ILE A 77 -9.95 3.71 20.27
CA ILE A 77 -10.39 4.37 19.04
C ILE A 77 -9.94 3.56 17.82
N GLY A 78 -8.68 3.14 17.81
CA GLY A 78 -8.11 2.30 16.76
C GLY A 78 -8.88 0.99 16.62
N ASN A 79 -9.20 0.31 17.72
CA ASN A 79 -9.99 -0.93 17.67
C ASN A 79 -11.40 -0.68 17.08
N MET A 80 -12.07 0.39 17.50
CA MET A 80 -13.40 0.76 16.99
C MET A 80 -13.37 1.07 15.48
N LEU A 81 -12.38 1.83 15.02
CA LEU A 81 -12.24 2.25 13.61
C LEU A 81 -11.53 1.21 12.74
N SER A 82 -11.07 0.10 13.33
CA SER A 82 -10.35 -0.95 12.59
C SER A 82 -11.26 -1.88 11.78
N GLY A 83 -12.59 -1.67 11.84
CA GLY A 83 -13.56 -2.45 11.08
C GLY A 83 -13.30 -2.42 9.57
N ILE A 84 -13.52 -3.55 8.89
CA ILE A 84 -13.31 -3.64 7.45
C ILE A 84 -14.21 -2.66 6.68
N SER A 85 -15.45 -2.46 7.14
CA SER A 85 -16.38 -1.50 6.57
C SER A 85 -15.85 -0.07 6.67
N THR A 86 -15.37 0.32 7.86
CA THR A 86 -14.76 1.63 8.11
C THR A 86 -13.55 1.86 7.20
N ARG A 87 -12.64 0.87 7.10
CA ARG A 87 -11.46 0.96 6.24
C ARG A 87 -11.85 1.12 4.77
N ARG A 88 -12.78 0.31 4.27
CA ARG A 88 -13.25 0.39 2.87
C ARG A 88 -13.86 1.75 2.60
N TRP A 89 -14.70 2.25 3.52
CA TRP A 89 -15.35 3.54 3.35
C TRP A 89 -14.36 4.71 3.36
N VAL A 90 -13.40 4.72 4.28
CA VAL A 90 -12.34 5.73 4.33
C VAL A 90 -11.45 5.67 3.08
N PHE A 91 -11.13 4.47 2.61
CA PHE A 91 -10.36 4.31 1.37
C PHE A 91 -11.14 4.81 0.15
N ILE A 92 -12.41 4.42 0.00
CA ILE A 92 -13.25 4.93 -1.09
C ILE A 92 -13.37 6.45 -1.00
N HIS A 93 -13.62 7.02 0.18
CA HIS A 93 -13.70 8.48 0.33
C HIS A 93 -12.41 9.21 -0.07
N ALA A 94 -11.25 8.62 0.21
CA ALA A 94 -9.95 9.19 -0.14
C ALA A 94 -9.66 9.16 -1.65
N PHE A 95 -10.06 8.10 -2.34
CA PHE A 95 -9.67 7.84 -3.74
C PHE A 95 -10.80 8.08 -4.76
N ALA A 96 -12.07 8.02 -4.36
CA ALA A 96 -13.21 8.23 -5.25
C ALA A 96 -13.16 9.58 -5.99
N PRO A 97 -12.76 10.72 -5.38
CA PRO A 97 -12.63 11.98 -6.13
C PRO A 97 -11.61 11.92 -7.27
N THR A 98 -10.59 11.08 -7.14
CA THR A 98 -9.61 10.86 -8.22
C THR A 98 -10.17 9.90 -9.26
N TRP A 99 -10.83 8.81 -8.83
CA TRP A 99 -11.42 7.83 -9.74
C TRP A 99 -12.56 8.42 -10.58
N CYS A 100 -13.39 9.28 -9.98
CA CYS A 100 -14.57 9.91 -10.55
C CYS A 100 -14.29 11.25 -11.26
N ARG A 101 -13.04 11.53 -11.65
CA ARG A 101 -12.68 12.75 -12.36
C ARG A 101 -12.84 12.58 -13.87
N GLU A 102 -13.45 13.55 -14.55
CA GLU A 102 -13.55 13.57 -16.03
C GLU A 102 -12.19 13.88 -16.71
N GLY A 103 -11.29 12.90 -16.75
CA GLY A 103 -9.99 13.09 -17.38
C GLY A 103 -8.98 13.87 -16.52
N LEU A 104 -7.81 14.22 -17.09
CA LEU A 104 -6.64 14.71 -16.33
C LEU A 104 -6.87 16.10 -15.72
N HIS A 105 -7.76 16.89 -16.32
CA HIS A 105 -8.09 18.26 -15.94
C HIS A 105 -9.61 18.44 -15.75
N GLY A 106 -10.35 17.34 -15.63
CA GLY A 106 -11.78 17.37 -15.41
C GLY A 106 -12.15 17.98 -14.08
N GLU A 107 -13.37 18.49 -14.03
CA GLU A 107 -13.99 18.80 -12.75
C GLU A 107 -14.20 17.49 -11.98
N ASN A 108 -14.00 17.60 -10.67
CA ASN A 108 -14.36 16.52 -9.78
C ASN A 108 -15.88 16.38 -9.78
N LEU A 109 -16.39 15.21 -10.17
CA LEU A 109 -17.82 14.94 -10.21
C LEU A 109 -18.42 14.68 -8.81
N LEU A 110 -17.56 14.62 -7.78
CA LEU A 110 -17.95 14.47 -6.38
C LEU A 110 -17.82 15.80 -5.63
N ASP A 111 -18.62 15.96 -4.58
CA ASP A 111 -18.73 17.21 -3.80
C ASP A 111 -17.53 17.49 -2.87
N TRP A 112 -16.47 16.69 -2.91
CA TRP A 112 -15.28 16.85 -2.06
C TRP A 112 -13.98 16.56 -2.80
N ASP A 113 -12.95 17.34 -2.53
CA ASP A 113 -11.67 17.29 -3.24
C ASP A 113 -10.79 16.11 -2.81
N PRO A 114 -9.95 15.58 -3.71
CA PRO A 114 -8.96 14.56 -3.34
C PRO A 114 -7.87 15.17 -2.45
N ASN A 115 -7.51 14.42 -1.41
CA ASN A 115 -6.43 14.78 -0.51
C ASN A 115 -5.23 13.83 -0.71
N PRO A 116 -4.14 14.27 -1.40
CA PRO A 116 -2.98 13.44 -1.67
C PRO A 116 -2.26 12.98 -0.41
N ALA A 117 -2.22 13.81 0.65
CA ALA A 117 -1.62 13.43 1.92
C ALA A 117 -2.41 12.31 2.61
N HIS A 118 -3.73 12.35 2.50
CA HIS A 118 -4.60 11.29 3.01
C HIS A 118 -4.43 9.98 2.22
N GLN A 119 -4.41 10.04 0.88
CA GLN A 119 -4.13 8.88 0.02
C GLN A 119 -2.77 8.25 0.36
N SER A 120 -1.73 9.08 0.48
CA SER A 120 -0.37 8.66 0.86
C SER A 120 -0.38 7.90 2.18
N ALA A 121 -1.02 8.47 3.21
CA ALA A 121 -1.05 7.89 4.54
C ALA A 121 -1.82 6.55 4.58
N LEU A 122 -2.87 6.39 3.77
CA LEU A 122 -3.59 5.12 3.64
C LEU A 122 -2.75 4.04 2.95
N LEU A 123 -1.98 4.42 1.93
CA LEU A 123 -1.09 3.52 1.21
C LEU A 123 0.09 3.03 2.05
N GLU A 124 0.46 3.69 3.14
CA GLU A 124 1.48 3.17 4.06
C GLU A 124 1.02 1.93 4.83
N TYR A 125 -0.30 1.72 4.97
CA TYR A 125 -0.80 0.59 5.73
C TYR A 125 -0.67 -0.73 4.97
N SER A 126 -0.33 -1.79 5.72
CA SER A 126 -0.21 -3.15 5.18
C SER A 126 -1.53 -3.75 4.72
N TRP A 127 -2.67 -3.29 5.28
CA TRP A 127 -4.00 -3.75 4.85
C TRP A 127 -4.45 -3.15 3.51
N ALA A 128 -3.80 -2.08 3.05
CA ALA A 128 -4.05 -1.50 1.73
C ALA A 128 -3.27 -2.29 0.67
N ASP A 129 -3.55 -3.58 0.59
CA ASP A 129 -3.02 -4.48 -0.44
C ASP A 129 -3.83 -4.36 -1.73
N MET A 130 -3.37 -5.02 -2.80
CA MET A 130 -4.02 -4.90 -4.09
C MET A 130 -5.45 -5.46 -4.10
N ARG A 131 -5.70 -6.54 -3.37
CA ARG A 131 -7.04 -7.12 -3.28
C ARG A 131 -8.01 -6.13 -2.65
N PHE A 132 -7.61 -5.53 -1.54
CA PHE A 132 -8.39 -4.50 -0.86
C PHE A 132 -8.65 -3.29 -1.77
N ILE A 133 -7.64 -2.84 -2.51
CA ILE A 133 -7.77 -1.73 -3.47
C ILE A 133 -8.78 -2.09 -4.57
N ALA A 134 -8.69 -3.28 -5.16
CA ALA A 134 -9.61 -3.74 -6.20
C ALA A 134 -11.06 -3.86 -5.69
N GLU A 135 -11.24 -4.39 -4.47
CA GLU A 135 -12.56 -4.46 -3.82
C GLU A 135 -13.16 -3.07 -3.58
N CYS A 136 -12.35 -2.10 -3.13
CA CYS A 136 -12.80 -0.72 -2.93
C CYS A 136 -13.17 -0.05 -4.26
N PHE A 137 -12.38 -0.30 -5.30
CA PHE A 137 -12.65 0.21 -6.64
C PHE A 137 -13.98 -0.30 -7.18
N GLU A 138 -14.25 -1.61 -7.13
CA GLU A 138 -15.53 -2.16 -7.58
C GLU A 138 -16.72 -1.61 -6.79
N ARG A 139 -16.55 -1.42 -5.48
CA ARG A 139 -17.58 -0.78 -4.66
C ARG A 139 -17.86 0.65 -5.11
N CYS A 140 -16.81 1.41 -5.44
CA CYS A 140 -16.96 2.75 -6.00
C CYS A 140 -17.71 2.73 -7.35
N VAL A 141 -17.38 1.78 -8.23
CA VAL A 141 -18.10 1.56 -9.51
C VAL A 141 -19.59 1.29 -9.27
N ARG A 142 -19.93 0.44 -8.30
CA ARG A 142 -21.32 0.15 -7.95
C ARG A 142 -22.04 1.34 -7.33
N GLN A 143 -21.32 2.17 -6.58
CA GLN A 143 -21.87 3.35 -5.91
C GLN A 143 -22.12 4.51 -6.88
N TYR A 144 -21.31 4.64 -7.92
CA TYR A 144 -21.36 5.74 -8.88
C TYR A 144 -21.36 5.25 -10.33
N PRO A 145 -22.34 4.42 -10.75
CA PRO A 145 -22.33 3.77 -12.06
C PRO A 145 -22.38 4.79 -13.21
N ASP A 146 -23.15 5.87 -13.08
CA ASP A 146 -23.28 6.88 -14.14
C ASP A 146 -21.97 7.63 -14.39
N ILE A 147 -21.19 7.89 -13.33
CA ILE A 147 -19.89 8.56 -13.41
C ILE A 147 -18.84 7.58 -13.95
N MET A 148 -18.83 6.36 -13.42
CA MET A 148 -17.83 5.34 -13.69
C MET A 148 -18.02 4.62 -15.04
N ALA A 149 -19.23 4.63 -15.62
CA ALA A 149 -19.50 4.01 -16.92
C ALA A 149 -18.68 4.62 -18.07
N SER A 150 -18.23 5.86 -17.91
CA SER A 150 -17.38 6.55 -18.88
C SER A 150 -15.90 6.15 -18.80
N HIS A 151 -15.49 5.49 -17.70
CA HIS A 151 -14.10 5.17 -17.42
C HIS A 151 -13.83 3.68 -17.57
N ASP A 152 -13.21 3.29 -18.70
CA ASP A 152 -12.71 1.94 -18.93
C ASP A 152 -11.37 1.74 -18.18
N ILE A 153 -11.43 1.81 -16.84
CA ILE A 153 -10.24 1.82 -15.97
C ILE A 153 -9.56 0.45 -15.95
N PHE A 154 -10.30 -0.64 -16.17
CA PHE A 154 -9.73 -1.99 -16.16
C PHE A 154 -9.85 -2.75 -17.48
N GLY A 155 -10.26 -2.12 -18.59
CA GLY A 155 -10.34 -2.78 -19.89
C GLY A 155 -11.34 -3.93 -19.90
N ASP A 156 -12.56 -3.67 -20.36
CA ASP A 156 -13.67 -4.63 -20.45
C ASP A 156 -13.76 -5.56 -19.22
N LEU A 157 -14.41 -5.07 -18.17
CA LEU A 157 -15.05 -5.94 -17.18
C LEU A 157 -16.17 -6.80 -17.80
N VAL A 158 -16.41 -6.68 -19.11
CA VAL A 158 -17.40 -7.43 -19.88
C VAL A 158 -16.82 -8.82 -20.20
N ASP A 159 -17.15 -9.76 -19.33
CA ASP A 159 -17.22 -11.21 -19.50
C ASP A 159 -16.76 -11.80 -20.85
N GLU A 160 -15.62 -12.50 -20.82
CA GLU A 160 -15.41 -13.68 -21.68
C GLU A 160 -16.21 -14.90 -21.12
N GLU A 161 -17.47 -14.71 -20.76
CA GLU A 161 -18.45 -15.80 -20.60
C GLU A 161 -19.31 -15.90 -21.87
N ALA A 162 -18.67 -15.99 -23.03
CA ALA A 162 -19.37 -16.24 -24.29
C ALA A 162 -18.54 -17.11 -25.21
N ASP A 163 -18.20 -18.33 -24.75
CA ASP A 163 -17.91 -19.45 -25.65
C ASP A 163 -18.46 -20.77 -25.06
N GLY A 164 -19.77 -20.74 -24.80
CA GLY A 164 -20.61 -21.92 -24.61
C GLY A 164 -21.46 -22.17 -25.85
N ASN A 165 -20.83 -22.56 -26.95
CA ASN A 165 -21.49 -23.02 -28.17
C ASN A 165 -22.51 -24.13 -27.87
N GLY A 166 -23.80 -23.81 -27.98
CA GLY A 166 -24.91 -24.72 -27.72
C GLY A 166 -26.18 -24.25 -28.42
N ASN A 167 -26.19 -24.39 -29.74
CA ASN A 167 -27.36 -24.28 -30.63
C ASN A 167 -28.66 -24.86 -30.02
N GLY A 168 -29.74 -24.07 -30.00
CA GLY A 168 -31.07 -24.56 -29.62
C GLY A 168 -32.15 -23.47 -29.65
N VAL A 169 -32.70 -23.24 -30.84
CA VAL A 169 -33.86 -22.37 -31.11
C VAL A 169 -35.07 -22.75 -30.26
N ALA A 170 -35.65 -21.80 -29.54
CA ALA A 170 -37.10 -21.69 -29.33
C ALA A 170 -37.49 -20.31 -28.75
N GLU A 171 -38.31 -19.64 -29.55
CA GLU A 171 -39.13 -18.47 -29.25
C GLU A 171 -40.06 -18.67 -28.04
N VAL A 172 -40.47 -17.57 -27.39
CA VAL A 172 -41.80 -17.27 -26.79
C VAL A 172 -41.75 -16.64 -25.37
N ALA A 173 -42.31 -15.42 -25.31
CA ALA A 173 -43.06 -14.75 -24.23
C ALA A 173 -42.37 -14.26 -22.93
N ALA A 174 -42.42 -12.93 -22.76
CA ALA A 174 -42.76 -12.27 -21.49
C ALA A 174 -44.25 -12.55 -21.16
N PRO A 175 -44.76 -12.50 -19.90
CA PRO A 175 -44.51 -11.36 -18.97
C PRO A 175 -44.60 -11.62 -17.44
N GLU A 176 -44.42 -10.52 -16.70
CA GLU A 176 -45.02 -10.12 -15.41
C GLU A 176 -44.52 -10.66 -14.04
N GLU A 177 -44.08 -9.66 -13.24
CA GLU A 177 -44.48 -9.29 -11.87
C GLU A 177 -44.01 -10.09 -10.62
N ALA A 178 -43.43 -9.29 -9.71
CA ALA A 178 -43.46 -9.35 -8.25
C ALA A 178 -42.85 -10.55 -7.51
N ASP A 179 -41.80 -10.29 -6.71
CA ASP A 179 -41.99 -10.32 -5.25
C ASP A 179 -40.89 -9.54 -4.52
N GLU A 180 -41.33 -8.64 -3.64
CA GLU A 180 -40.52 -8.00 -2.61
C GLU A 180 -40.21 -9.04 -1.54
N ASN A 181 -38.95 -9.35 -1.25
CA ASN A 181 -38.58 -9.81 0.08
C ASN A 181 -37.12 -9.50 0.39
N GLY A 182 -36.92 -8.71 1.45
CA GLY A 182 -35.64 -8.37 1.99
C GLY A 182 -34.87 -9.62 2.42
N ALA A 183 -33.63 -9.71 1.95
CA ALA A 183 -32.64 -10.64 2.45
C ALA A 183 -31.57 -9.83 3.16
N GLU A 184 -31.51 -10.06 4.48
CA GLU A 184 -30.46 -9.60 5.39
C GLU A 184 -29.07 -9.86 4.78
N GLU A 185 -28.22 -8.82 4.83
CA GLU A 185 -26.78 -8.92 4.64
C GLU A 185 -26.19 -9.91 5.67
N THR A 186 -26.23 -11.18 5.33
CA THR A 186 -25.49 -12.22 6.04
C THR A 186 -24.13 -12.34 5.36
N GLY A 187 -23.09 -12.00 6.12
CA GLY A 187 -21.69 -12.02 5.70
C GLY A 187 -21.21 -13.41 5.32
N ALA A 188 -21.50 -13.82 4.09
CA ALA A 188 -20.72 -14.81 3.38
C ALA A 188 -19.55 -14.08 2.73
N GLU A 189 -18.34 -14.36 3.21
CA GLU A 189 -17.10 -13.97 2.55
C GLU A 189 -17.15 -14.39 1.08
N GLU A 190 -17.31 -13.44 0.17
CA GLU A 190 -16.93 -13.60 -1.22
C GLU A 190 -15.41 -13.80 -1.25
N THR A 191 -14.98 -15.04 -1.07
CA THR A 191 -13.58 -15.48 -1.22
C THR A 191 -13.17 -15.59 -2.69
N GLY A 192 -14.04 -15.18 -3.63
CA GLY A 192 -13.71 -15.08 -5.05
C GLY A 192 -12.93 -13.79 -5.32
N ALA A 193 -11.89 -13.90 -6.14
CA ALA A 193 -11.20 -12.72 -6.66
C ALA A 193 -12.18 -11.87 -7.47
N THR A 194 -12.19 -10.57 -7.19
CA THR A 194 -13.09 -9.64 -7.88
C THR A 194 -12.73 -9.54 -9.38
N ALA A 195 -13.62 -9.02 -10.22
CA ALA A 195 -13.32 -8.84 -11.64
C ALA A 195 -12.14 -7.87 -11.85
N ALA A 196 -12.11 -6.78 -11.08
CA ALA A 196 -10.99 -5.84 -11.06
C ALA A 196 -9.69 -6.50 -10.59
N GLU A 197 -9.75 -7.36 -9.56
CA GLU A 197 -8.59 -8.12 -9.09
C GLU A 197 -8.09 -9.10 -10.16
N ARG A 198 -8.99 -9.87 -10.80
CA ARG A 198 -8.63 -10.80 -11.88
C ARG A 198 -7.97 -10.08 -13.04
N CYS A 199 -8.54 -8.94 -13.46
CA CYS A 199 -7.95 -8.14 -14.51
C CYS A 199 -6.55 -7.65 -14.12
N PHE A 200 -6.42 -7.05 -12.93
CA PHE A 200 -5.12 -6.62 -12.42
C PHE A 200 -4.09 -7.76 -12.43
N LEU A 201 -4.46 -8.95 -11.92
CA LEU A 201 -3.56 -10.09 -11.85
C LEU A 201 -3.15 -10.59 -13.23
N ARG A 202 -4.02 -10.53 -14.25
CA ARG A 202 -3.68 -10.84 -15.64
C ARG A 202 -2.58 -9.90 -16.16
N HIS A 203 -2.75 -8.60 -15.98
CA HIS A 203 -1.75 -7.61 -16.42
C HIS A 203 -0.44 -7.72 -15.63
N TYR A 204 -0.53 -7.95 -14.32
CA TYR A 204 0.64 -8.11 -13.47
C TYR A 204 1.40 -9.40 -13.80
N ALA A 205 0.70 -10.50 -14.12
CA ALA A 205 1.33 -11.74 -14.58
C ALA A 205 2.05 -11.55 -15.93
N ALA A 206 1.45 -10.81 -16.87
CA ALA A 206 2.11 -10.44 -18.13
C ALA A 206 3.37 -9.60 -17.89
N PHE A 207 3.31 -8.64 -16.96
CA PHE A 207 4.46 -7.85 -16.52
C PHE A 207 5.57 -8.72 -15.90
N ARG A 208 5.23 -9.67 -15.02
CA ARG A 208 6.18 -10.57 -14.35
C ARG A 208 6.83 -11.59 -15.29
N GLY A 209 6.15 -11.97 -16.36
CA GLY A 209 6.60 -13.02 -17.29
C GLY A 209 7.89 -12.69 -18.02
N GLY A 210 7.85 -11.79 -19.02
CA GLY A 210 8.99 -11.60 -19.92
C GLY A 210 9.13 -10.21 -20.52
N GLU A 211 8.04 -9.56 -20.93
CA GLU A 211 8.13 -8.25 -21.58
C GLU A 211 8.49 -7.13 -20.59
N ARG A 212 8.08 -7.28 -19.31
CA ARG A 212 8.27 -6.28 -18.24
C ARG A 212 7.87 -4.85 -18.67
N VAL A 213 6.98 -4.76 -19.66
CA VAL A 213 6.42 -3.51 -20.15
C VAL A 213 5.35 -3.08 -19.16
N VAL A 214 5.51 -1.89 -18.61
CA VAL A 214 4.46 -1.27 -17.80
C VAL A 214 3.55 -0.53 -18.77
N ASP A 215 2.49 -1.21 -19.20
CA ASP A 215 1.48 -0.59 -20.03
C ASP A 215 0.63 0.35 -19.18
N THR A 216 0.88 1.65 -19.31
CA THR A 216 0.07 2.70 -18.68
C THR A 216 -1.17 3.02 -19.49
N ALA A 217 -1.23 2.64 -20.78
CA ALA A 217 -2.37 2.91 -21.66
C ALA A 217 -3.55 1.96 -21.40
N LEU A 218 -3.30 0.78 -20.79
CA LEU A 218 -4.36 -0.20 -20.51
C LEU A 218 -5.19 0.05 -19.24
N LEU A 219 -4.83 1.04 -18.42
CA LEU A 219 -5.74 1.58 -17.39
C LEU A 219 -6.57 2.76 -17.90
N THR A 220 -6.15 3.36 -19.00
CA THR A 220 -6.66 4.64 -19.46
C THR A 220 -6.70 4.56 -20.98
N ARG A 221 -7.70 3.85 -21.51
CA ARG A 221 -7.97 3.81 -22.96
C ARG A 221 -8.24 5.23 -23.53
N SER A 222 -8.55 6.16 -22.64
CA SER A 222 -8.37 7.62 -22.81
C SER A 222 -7.12 8.01 -22.04
N ASP A 223 -6.21 8.81 -22.61
CA ASP A 223 -4.93 9.28 -22.01
C ASP A 223 -5.05 10.07 -20.67
N GLN A 224 -6.13 9.90 -19.89
CA GLN A 224 -6.64 10.95 -19.03
C GLN A 224 -7.09 10.55 -17.60
N VAL A 225 -7.07 9.30 -17.14
CA VAL A 225 -7.56 8.97 -15.78
C VAL A 225 -6.41 8.59 -14.84
N ALA A 226 -5.97 9.52 -14.00
CA ALA A 226 -5.09 9.18 -12.88
C ALA A 226 -5.89 8.40 -11.83
N MET A 227 -5.37 7.29 -11.29
CA MET A 227 -6.05 6.55 -10.21
C MET A 227 -5.61 7.01 -8.81
N VAL A 228 -4.55 7.81 -8.75
CA VAL A 228 -4.06 8.51 -7.55
C VAL A 228 -3.80 9.98 -7.87
N GLU A 229 -3.89 10.84 -6.88
CA GLU A 229 -3.64 12.27 -7.07
C GLU A 229 -2.15 12.55 -7.34
N THR A 230 -1.82 13.60 -8.09
CA THR A 230 -0.44 13.91 -8.56
C THR A 230 0.61 13.95 -7.44
N ASP A 231 0.22 14.50 -6.28
CA ASP A 231 1.12 14.67 -5.13
C ASP A 231 1.06 13.48 -4.15
N THR A 232 0.40 12.39 -4.53
CA THR A 232 0.36 11.16 -3.73
C THR A 232 1.74 10.53 -3.69
N ARG A 233 2.23 10.28 -2.47
CA ARG A 233 3.52 9.66 -2.22
C ARG A 233 3.44 8.15 -2.38
N ILE A 234 4.50 7.61 -2.99
CA ILE A 234 4.73 6.16 -2.98
C ILE A 234 5.25 5.79 -1.58
N PRO A 235 4.72 4.76 -0.90
CA PRO A 235 5.27 4.33 0.38
C PRO A 235 6.77 4.04 0.29
N ASP A 236 7.55 4.61 1.21
CA ASP A 236 9.02 4.56 1.18
C ASP A 236 9.57 3.13 1.15
N ALA A 237 8.90 2.19 1.83
CA ALA A 237 9.26 0.77 1.81
C ALA A 237 9.23 0.15 0.40
N LEU A 238 8.36 0.65 -0.49
CA LEU A 238 8.27 0.19 -1.88
C LEU A 238 9.40 0.77 -2.76
N LEU A 239 10.00 1.89 -2.37
CA LEU A 239 11.15 2.49 -3.06
C LEU A 239 12.48 2.00 -2.52
N ALA A 240 12.55 1.63 -1.24
CA ALA A 240 13.77 1.15 -0.60
C ALA A 240 13.97 -0.37 -0.73
N GLY A 241 12.90 -1.15 -0.84
CA GLY A 241 12.95 -2.61 -0.76
C GLY A 241 13.37 -3.13 0.63
N PRO A 242 13.58 -4.45 0.79
CA PRO A 242 13.36 -5.52 -0.19
C PRO A 242 11.86 -5.72 -0.50
N TRP A 243 11.56 -6.36 -1.63
CA TRP A 243 10.18 -6.57 -2.09
C TRP A 243 9.76 -8.03 -1.95
N ASP A 244 8.56 -8.23 -1.41
CA ASP A 244 7.81 -9.45 -1.62
C ASP A 244 6.81 -9.26 -2.78
N GLU A 245 6.04 -10.32 -3.03
CA GLU A 245 5.03 -10.37 -4.09
C GLU A 245 3.93 -9.32 -3.91
N GLU A 246 3.53 -9.01 -2.68
CA GLU A 246 2.50 -8.01 -2.39
C GLU A 246 3.03 -6.59 -2.58
N ALA A 247 4.27 -6.33 -2.14
CA ALA A 247 4.96 -5.07 -2.35
C ALA A 247 5.12 -4.76 -3.84
N LEU A 248 5.53 -5.74 -4.66
CA LEU A 248 5.62 -5.55 -6.11
C LEU A 248 4.27 -5.33 -6.78
N LYS A 249 3.22 -6.05 -6.37
CA LYS A 249 1.86 -5.80 -6.89
C LYS A 249 1.41 -4.37 -6.57
N LYS A 250 1.64 -3.91 -5.34
CA LYS A 250 1.29 -2.56 -4.91
C LYS A 250 2.10 -1.50 -5.64
N LEU A 251 3.41 -1.67 -5.79
CA LEU A 251 4.25 -0.76 -6.55
C LEU A 251 3.84 -0.74 -8.02
N TYR A 252 3.60 -1.91 -8.63
CA TYR A 252 3.11 -2.01 -10.01
C TYR A 252 1.78 -1.27 -10.17
N TRP A 253 0.82 -1.47 -9.25
CA TRP A 253 -0.44 -0.72 -9.25
C TRP A 253 -0.19 0.79 -9.17
N LEU A 254 0.68 1.27 -8.28
CA LEU A 254 0.99 2.70 -8.12
C LEU A 254 1.60 3.31 -9.39
N VAL A 255 2.58 2.64 -10.00
CA VAL A 255 3.18 3.12 -11.25
C VAL A 255 2.13 3.22 -12.35
N ARG A 256 1.25 2.25 -12.42
CA ARG A 256 0.13 2.21 -13.36
C ARG A 256 -0.93 3.27 -13.06
N ALA A 257 -1.19 3.54 -11.79
CA ALA A 257 -2.11 4.56 -11.31
C ALA A 257 -1.66 5.99 -11.60
N GLY A 258 -0.42 6.17 -12.09
CA GLY A 258 0.17 7.47 -12.40
C GLY A 258 0.94 8.10 -11.24
N ALA A 259 1.24 7.34 -10.18
CA ALA A 259 2.05 7.82 -9.06
C ALA A 259 3.43 8.27 -9.54
N ARG A 260 3.96 9.32 -8.90
CA ARG A 260 5.28 9.88 -9.17
C ARG A 260 6.11 9.90 -7.89
N VAL A 261 7.43 9.83 -8.06
CA VAL A 261 8.38 10.07 -6.97
C VAL A 261 8.30 11.55 -6.63
N GLN A 262 8.08 11.87 -5.36
CA GLN A 262 7.98 13.25 -4.89
C GLN A 262 9.37 13.84 -4.63
N ASP A 263 9.49 15.17 -4.61
CA ASP A 263 10.77 15.88 -4.48
C ASP A 263 11.53 15.54 -3.19
N ASP A 264 10.82 15.18 -2.13
CA ASP A 264 11.41 14.81 -0.85
C ASP A 264 11.76 13.31 -0.75
N GLN A 265 11.34 12.50 -1.71
CA GLN A 265 11.72 11.10 -1.88
C GLN A 265 13.05 11.01 -2.65
N THR A 266 14.10 11.52 -1.99
CA THR A 266 15.41 11.76 -2.60
C THR A 266 16.15 10.46 -2.97
N TRP A 267 17.32 10.63 -3.58
CA TRP A 267 18.23 9.53 -3.91
C TRP A 267 18.60 8.68 -2.69
N GLU A 268 18.63 9.24 -1.47
CA GLU A 268 18.94 8.47 -0.25
C GLU A 268 17.92 7.34 0.01
N LEU A 269 16.69 7.52 -0.47
CA LEU A 269 15.62 6.52 -0.39
C LEU A 269 15.63 5.56 -1.57
N THR A 270 15.77 6.09 -2.80
CA THR A 270 15.60 5.33 -4.04
C THR A 270 16.86 4.57 -4.48
N TYR A 271 18.05 5.07 -4.14
CA TYR A 271 19.31 4.44 -4.50
C TYR A 271 19.56 3.09 -3.79
N PRO A 272 19.28 2.94 -2.47
CA PRO A 272 19.36 1.63 -1.82
C PRO A 272 18.45 0.59 -2.48
N GLY A 273 17.22 0.97 -2.85
CA GLY A 273 16.31 0.10 -3.59
C GLY A 273 16.90 -0.27 -4.95
N PHE A 274 17.41 0.70 -5.71
CA PHE A 274 18.04 0.42 -7.00
C PHE A 274 19.18 -0.58 -6.86
N ARG A 275 20.05 -0.42 -5.86
CA ARG A 275 21.13 -1.37 -5.59
C ARG A 275 20.61 -2.77 -5.31
N LEU A 276 19.60 -2.90 -4.45
CA LEU A 276 18.97 -4.20 -4.19
C LEU A 276 18.38 -4.80 -5.47
N ALA A 277 17.72 -4.01 -6.30
CA ALA A 277 17.15 -4.46 -7.56
C ALA A 277 18.20 -4.95 -8.56
N VAL A 278 19.38 -4.32 -8.57
CA VAL A 278 20.51 -4.69 -9.41
C VAL A 278 21.21 -5.95 -8.89
N GLU A 279 21.45 -6.02 -7.57
CA GLU A 279 22.06 -7.16 -6.90
C GLU A 279 21.18 -8.42 -7.04
N ASP A 280 19.86 -8.26 -6.89
CA ASP A 280 18.85 -9.31 -7.04
C ASP A 280 18.43 -9.57 -8.50
N GLY A 281 18.78 -8.68 -9.43
CA GLY A 281 18.36 -8.76 -10.84
C GLY A 281 18.90 -10.00 -11.59
N LEU A 282 19.83 -10.72 -10.98
CA LEU A 282 20.38 -11.99 -11.46
C LEU A 282 19.75 -13.23 -10.80
N SER A 283 18.80 -13.03 -9.88
CA SER A 283 18.04 -14.09 -9.22
C SER A 283 16.97 -14.66 -10.16
N ASP A 284 16.69 -15.95 -10.02
CA ASP A 284 15.66 -16.67 -10.80
C ASP A 284 14.23 -16.22 -10.43
N ASP A 285 14.04 -15.60 -9.27
CA ASP A 285 12.73 -15.11 -8.81
C ASP A 285 12.28 -13.81 -9.52
N GLY A 286 13.20 -13.14 -10.21
CA GLY A 286 12.97 -11.96 -11.02
C GLY A 286 12.43 -10.74 -10.26
N PHE A 287 12.47 -10.70 -8.92
CA PHE A 287 11.94 -9.59 -8.11
C PHE A 287 12.71 -8.30 -8.39
N GLY A 288 14.04 -8.34 -8.28
CA GLY A 288 14.91 -7.20 -8.59
C GLY A 288 14.71 -6.65 -10.00
N MET A 289 14.59 -7.53 -10.99
CA MET A 289 14.30 -7.11 -12.37
C MET A 289 12.92 -6.44 -12.53
N SER A 290 11.93 -6.82 -11.72
CA SER A 290 10.60 -6.21 -11.77
C SER A 290 10.63 -4.84 -11.11
N ALA A 291 11.30 -4.73 -9.95
CA ALA A 291 11.53 -3.45 -9.31
C ALA A 291 12.30 -2.49 -10.23
N LEU A 292 13.34 -2.97 -10.93
CA LEU A 292 14.13 -2.16 -11.86
C LEU A 292 13.29 -1.65 -13.03
N ALA A 293 12.41 -2.48 -13.59
CA ALA A 293 11.46 -2.06 -14.63
C ALA A 293 10.49 -0.97 -14.15
N LEU A 294 10.00 -1.09 -12.91
CA LEU A 294 9.14 -0.09 -12.28
C LEU A 294 9.90 1.22 -12.02
N PHE A 295 11.15 1.14 -11.57
CA PHE A 295 12.00 2.31 -11.32
C PHE A 295 12.34 3.05 -12.61
N ASN A 296 12.56 2.30 -13.69
CA ASN A 296 12.73 2.85 -15.03
C ASN A 296 11.50 3.59 -15.55
N ARG A 297 10.31 3.15 -15.15
CA ARG A 297 9.07 3.84 -15.49
C ARG A 297 8.84 5.09 -14.63
N LEU A 298 9.19 5.01 -13.34
CA LEU A 298 9.09 6.13 -12.40
C LEU A 298 10.14 7.22 -12.66
N GLY A 299 11.25 6.89 -13.33
CA GLY A 299 12.35 7.83 -13.53
C GLY A 299 13.01 8.22 -12.21
N VAL A 300 13.18 7.27 -11.28
CA VAL A 300 13.66 7.55 -9.90
C VAL A 300 14.99 8.29 -9.84
N TRP A 301 15.81 8.19 -10.89
CA TRP A 301 17.14 8.80 -11.01
C TRP A 301 17.15 10.22 -11.58
N LEU A 302 16.01 10.77 -11.99
CA LEU A 302 15.96 12.12 -12.58
C LEU A 302 16.46 13.22 -11.64
N SER A 303 16.36 13.01 -10.32
CA SER A 303 16.80 13.94 -9.28
C SER A 303 18.12 13.54 -8.60
N TRP A 304 18.80 12.49 -9.08
CA TRP A 304 20.01 12.00 -8.44
C TRP A 304 21.22 12.92 -8.72
N PRO A 305 22.11 13.11 -7.74
CA PRO A 305 23.32 13.89 -7.95
C PRO A 305 24.31 13.13 -8.86
N PRO A 306 25.21 13.84 -9.58
CA PRO A 306 26.10 13.23 -10.57
C PRO A 306 26.91 12.03 -10.07
N HIS A 307 27.46 12.10 -8.85
CA HIS A 307 28.26 11.02 -8.29
C HIS A 307 27.45 9.73 -8.06
N VAL A 308 26.16 9.84 -7.71
CA VAL A 308 25.26 8.68 -7.56
C VAL A 308 24.88 8.12 -8.92
N LEU A 309 24.69 8.97 -9.93
CA LEU A 309 24.43 8.55 -11.30
C LEU A 309 25.63 7.78 -11.90
N GLU A 310 26.86 8.23 -11.62
CA GLU A 310 28.09 7.53 -12.02
C GLU A 310 28.18 6.15 -11.37
N GLU A 311 27.99 6.06 -10.05
CA GLU A 311 28.00 4.78 -9.33
C GLU A 311 26.90 3.83 -9.85
N ALA A 312 25.69 4.34 -10.08
CA ALA A 312 24.60 3.56 -10.64
C ALA A 312 24.90 3.03 -12.06
N TYR A 313 25.57 3.85 -12.89
CA TYR A 313 25.98 3.46 -14.23
C TYR A 313 27.02 2.33 -14.19
N GLU A 314 28.02 2.44 -13.30
CA GLU A 314 29.05 1.40 -13.13
C GLU A 314 28.46 0.06 -12.66
N LEU A 315 27.39 0.10 -11.86
CA LEU A 315 26.69 -1.10 -11.41
C LEU A 315 25.88 -1.77 -12.53
N ILE A 316 25.20 -1.00 -13.38
CA ILE A 316 24.29 -1.56 -14.40
C ILE A 316 25.00 -1.99 -15.69
N TYR A 317 26.07 -1.28 -16.07
CA TYR A 317 26.74 -1.49 -17.35
C TYR A 317 27.27 -2.93 -17.57
N PRO A 318 27.89 -3.59 -16.57
CA PRO A 318 28.31 -4.99 -16.72
C PRO A 318 27.13 -5.95 -16.93
N LEU A 319 25.97 -5.66 -16.33
CA LEU A 319 24.77 -6.49 -16.46
C LEU A 319 24.15 -6.34 -17.85
N GLU A 320 24.09 -5.13 -18.39
CA GLU A 320 23.68 -4.89 -19.78
C GLU A 320 24.54 -5.69 -20.74
N LEU A 321 25.87 -5.62 -20.57
CA LEU A 321 26.81 -6.33 -21.43
C LEU A 321 26.55 -7.84 -21.33
N LYS A 322 26.45 -8.39 -20.11
CA LYS A 322 26.14 -9.81 -19.88
C LYS A 322 24.83 -10.24 -20.52
N ALA A 323 23.77 -9.45 -20.39
CA ALA A 323 22.46 -9.72 -20.98
C ALA A 323 22.48 -9.70 -22.52
N ALA A 324 23.27 -8.80 -23.13
CA ALA A 324 23.43 -8.77 -24.57
C ALA A 324 24.06 -10.07 -25.12
N TRP A 325 24.91 -10.74 -24.33
CA TRP A 325 25.51 -12.02 -24.71
C TRP A 325 24.58 -13.23 -24.53
N THR A 326 23.62 -13.18 -23.60
CA THR A 326 22.70 -14.30 -23.31
C THR A 326 21.52 -14.40 -24.28
N LYS A 327 21.37 -13.45 -25.22
CA LYS A 327 20.26 -13.35 -26.19
C LYS A 327 18.87 -13.25 -25.56
N ASP A 328 18.80 -12.85 -24.29
CA ASP A 328 17.53 -12.51 -23.66
C ASP A 328 17.20 -11.05 -24.01
N ASN A 329 16.42 -10.88 -25.08
CA ASN A 329 16.12 -9.57 -25.65
C ASN A 329 15.40 -8.66 -24.64
N SER A 330 14.54 -9.18 -23.77
CA SER A 330 13.77 -8.32 -22.85
C SER A 330 14.64 -7.80 -21.71
N VAL A 331 15.50 -8.65 -21.15
CA VAL A 331 16.48 -8.28 -20.12
C VAL A 331 17.49 -7.27 -20.68
N SER A 332 18.00 -7.51 -21.89
CA SER A 332 18.91 -6.57 -22.55
C SER A 332 18.24 -5.23 -22.86
N MET A 333 16.97 -5.22 -23.29
CA MET A 333 16.22 -3.98 -23.51
C MET A 333 15.98 -3.21 -22.22
N LEU A 334 15.69 -3.89 -21.10
CA LEU A 334 15.50 -3.23 -19.82
C LEU A 334 16.80 -2.55 -19.37
N TYR A 335 17.91 -3.28 -19.29
CA TYR A 335 19.18 -2.71 -18.87
C TYR A 335 19.65 -1.59 -19.80
N GLY A 336 19.59 -1.79 -21.12
CA GLY A 336 19.93 -0.73 -22.09
C GLY A 336 19.02 0.50 -21.97
N GLY A 337 17.74 0.32 -21.61
CA GLY A 337 16.82 1.39 -21.28
C GLY A 337 17.27 2.19 -20.05
N VAL A 338 17.59 1.49 -18.95
CA VAL A 338 18.11 2.09 -17.71
C VAL A 338 19.42 2.84 -17.96
N THR A 339 20.40 2.19 -18.59
CA THR A 339 21.70 2.79 -18.94
C THR A 339 21.53 4.07 -19.74
N ARG A 340 20.62 4.07 -20.73
CA ARG A 340 20.33 5.26 -21.54
C ARG A 340 19.73 6.39 -20.71
N GLN A 341 18.77 6.08 -19.82
CA GLN A 341 18.18 7.10 -18.96
C GLN A 341 19.18 7.67 -17.95
N LEU A 342 20.04 6.84 -17.35
CA LEU A 342 21.12 7.28 -16.46
C LEU A 342 22.10 8.18 -17.20
N GLY A 343 22.50 7.81 -18.43
CA GLY A 343 23.37 8.64 -19.27
C GLY A 343 22.73 10.00 -19.61
N ASN A 344 21.43 10.02 -19.91
CA ASN A 344 20.70 11.26 -20.15
C ASN A 344 20.62 12.15 -18.89
N ALA A 345 20.35 11.56 -17.73
CA ALA A 345 20.30 12.28 -16.45
C ALA A 345 21.66 12.88 -16.09
N MET A 346 22.75 12.13 -16.31
CA MET A 346 24.11 12.60 -16.08
C MET A 346 24.49 13.77 -17.00
N ALA A 347 24.12 13.68 -18.29
CA ALA A 347 24.32 14.77 -19.24
C ALA A 347 23.53 16.04 -18.84
N ALA A 348 22.29 15.88 -18.37
CA ALA A 348 21.47 16.99 -17.90
C ALA A 348 22.06 17.65 -16.64
N ALA A 349 22.52 16.86 -15.67
CA ALA A 349 23.12 17.37 -14.43
C ALA A 349 24.42 18.14 -14.68
N ASN A 350 25.25 17.66 -15.63
CA ASN A 350 26.49 18.34 -16.01
C ASN A 350 26.24 19.59 -16.87
N GLY A 351 25.21 19.57 -17.73
CA GLY A 351 24.81 20.73 -18.54
C GLY A 351 24.26 21.90 -17.72
N GLY A 352 23.56 21.62 -16.62
CA GLY A 352 23.06 22.64 -15.69
C GLY A 352 24.15 23.35 -14.87
N GLN A 353 25.32 22.72 -14.67
CA GLN A 353 26.43 23.36 -13.96
C GLN A 353 27.16 24.41 -14.82
N ALA A 354 27.20 24.24 -16.14
CA ALA A 354 27.89 25.17 -17.03
C ALA A 354 27.22 26.55 -17.13
N THR A 355 25.91 26.65 -16.84
CA THR A 355 25.16 27.91 -16.84
C THR A 355 25.18 28.64 -15.50
N ALA A 356 25.43 27.93 -14.39
CA ALA A 356 25.48 28.52 -13.05
C ALA A 356 26.83 29.21 -12.73
N THR A 357 27.91 28.87 -13.45
CA THR A 357 29.25 29.46 -13.22
C THR A 357 29.55 30.69 -14.07
N SER A 358 28.59 31.20 -14.85
CA SER A 358 28.77 32.38 -15.72
C SER A 358 27.95 33.61 -15.32
N SER A 359 27.36 33.62 -14.12
CA SER A 359 26.62 34.79 -13.57
C SER A 359 27.40 35.55 -12.52
#